data_AF-A0A423G5S4-F1
#
_entry.id   AF-A0A423G5S4-F1
#
_cell.length_a   1.000
_cell.length_b   1.000
_cell.length_c   1.000
_cell.angle_alpha   90.00
_cell.angle_beta   90.00
_cell.angle_gamma   90.00
#
_symmetry.space_group_name_H-M   'P 1'
#
loop_
_entity.id
_entity.type
_entity.pdbx_description
1 polymer ?
#
loop_
_entity_poly.entity_id
_entity_poly.type
_entity_poly.pdbx_seq_one_letter_code
_entity_poly.pdbx_strand_id
1 'polypeptide(L)' 'MASKRLDLPSICDICGFARSTRRHQSCSRLRQQRKTEEWAILMAEKAAARATREKRYAR' A
#
# COMPACT_ATOMS: atom_id res chain seq x y z
N MET A 1 -18.67 -10.18 18.89
CA MET A 1 -17.71 -9.73 17.86
C MET A 1 -17.59 -8.23 17.94
N ALA A 2 -16.54 -7.73 18.59
CA ALA A 2 -16.35 -6.30 18.78
C ALA A 2 -16.04 -5.66 17.43
N SER A 3 -17.01 -4.96 16.86
CA SER A 3 -16.81 -4.03 15.75
C SER A 3 -15.92 -2.91 16.25
N LYS A 4 -14.60 -3.14 16.29
CA LYS A 4 -13.60 -2.11 16.55
C LYS A 4 -13.88 -1.04 15.51
N ARG A 5 -14.43 0.10 15.93
CA ARG A 5 -14.59 1.26 15.06
C ARG A 5 -13.18 1.51 14.54
N LEU A 6 -12.96 1.18 13.27
CA LEU A 6 -11.76 1.61 12.59
C LEU A 6 -11.87 3.14 12.69
N ASP A 7 -11.02 3.77 13.50
CA ASP A 7 -10.86 5.22 13.58
C ASP A 7 -10.29 5.72 12.25
N LEU A 8 -11.04 5.49 11.16
CA LEU A 8 -10.73 6.00 9.86
C LEU A 8 -11.02 7.50 9.91
N PRO A 9 -10.07 8.33 9.47
CA PRO A 9 -10.30 9.75 9.34
C PRO A 9 -11.58 9.99 8.54
N SER A 10 -12.46 10.87 9.04
CA SER A 10 -13.68 11.26 8.33
C SER A 10 -13.37 11.95 7.00
N ILE A 11 -12.13 12.39 6.81
CA ILE A 11 -11.62 13.05 5.61
C ILE A 11 -10.76 12.08 4.80
N CYS A 12 -10.87 12.16 3.48
CA CYS A 12 -10.01 11.46 2.55
C CYS A 12 -8.65 12.15 2.45
N ASP A 13 -7.58 11.44 2.76
CA ASP A 13 -6.18 11.85 2.61
C ASP A 13 -5.73 12.10 1.16
N ILE A 14 -6.50 11.66 0.16
CA ILE A 14 -6.18 11.87 -1.26
C ILE A 14 -6.79 13.16 -1.79
N CYS A 15 -8.07 13.40 -1.50
CA CYS A 15 -8.82 14.51 -2.09
C CYS A 15 -9.25 15.57 -1.07
N GLY A 16 -9.01 15.37 0.22
CA GLY A 16 -9.36 16.33 1.28
C GLY A 16 -10.85 16.45 1.59
N PHE A 17 -11.73 15.72 0.89
CA PHE A 17 -13.17 15.74 1.12
C PHE A 17 -13.60 14.71 2.17
N ALA A 18 -14.77 14.93 2.78
CA ALA A 18 -15.37 13.97 3.69
C ALA A 18 -15.67 12.65 2.97
N ARG A 19 -15.26 11.52 3.58
CA ARG A 19 -15.45 10.16 3.04
C ARG A 19 -16.91 9.77 2.80
N SER A 20 -17.85 10.46 3.45
CA SER A 20 -19.29 10.32 3.24
C SER A 20 -19.75 10.75 1.84
N THR A 21 -18.93 11.53 1.11
CA THR A 21 -19.27 11.99 -0.24
C THR A 21 -19.04 10.88 -1.29
N ARG A 22 -19.86 10.84 -2.34
CA ARG A 22 -19.85 9.76 -3.36
C ARG A 22 -18.73 9.87 -4.42
N ARG A 23 -17.66 10.64 -4.16
CA ARG A 23 -16.61 10.99 -5.15
C ARG A 23 -15.35 10.12 -5.08
N HIS A 24 -15.33 9.10 -4.23
CA HIS A 24 -14.11 8.39 -3.85
C HIS A 24 -13.70 7.22 -4.75
N GLN A 25 -14.36 7.00 -5.89
CA GLN A 25 -14.00 5.89 -6.78
C GLN A 25 -12.57 6.02 -7.32
N SER A 26 -12.17 7.21 -7.77
CA SER A 26 -10.80 7.49 -8.22
C SER A 26 -9.79 7.37 -7.07
N CYS A 27 -10.13 7.91 -5.90
CA CYS A 27 -9.30 7.84 -4.70
C CYS A 27 -9.07 6.38 -4.26
N SER A 28 -10.10 5.54 -4.33
CA SER A 28 -10.00 4.11 -4.01
C SER A 28 -9.04 3.40 -4.97
N ARG A 29 -9.16 3.67 -6.27
CA ARG A 29 -8.26 3.12 -7.29
C ARG A 29 -6.80 3.54 -7.06
N LEU A 30 -6.55 4.80 -6.73
CA LEU A 30 -5.21 5.29 -6.40
C LEU A 30 -4.61 4.58 -5.17
N ARG A 31 -5.40 4.33 -4.11
CA ARG A 31 -4.92 3.55 -2.95
C ARG A 31 -4.52 2.13 -3.34
N GLN A 32 -5.35 1.49 -4.17
CA GLN A 32 -5.06 0.15 -4.65
C GLN A 32 -3.75 0.13 -5.46
N GLN A 33 -3.56 1.11 -6.35
CA GLN A 33 -2.33 1.26 -7.14
C GLN A 33 -1.09 1.48 -6.25
N ARG A 34 -1.14 2.42 -5.28
CA ARG A 34 -0.03 2.64 -4.34
C ARG A 34 0.32 1.38 -3.57
N LYS A 35 -0.68 0.64 -3.08
CA LYS A 35 -0.47 -0.63 -2.38
C LYS A 35 0.21 -1.68 -3.28
N THR A 36 -0.14 -1.71 -4.58
CA THR A 36 0.52 -2.59 -5.53
C THR A 36 1.95 -2.17 -5.85
N GLU A 37 2.23 -0.87 -5.91
CA GLU A 37 3.58 -0.33 -6.09
C GLU A 37 4.47 -0.63 -4.88
N GLU A 38 3.98 -0.37 -3.68
CA GLU A 38 4.65 -0.72 -2.42
C GLU A 38 4.97 -2.22 -2.37
N TRP A 39 4.03 -3.08 -2.77
CA TRP A 39 4.26 -4.51 -2.86
C TRP A 39 5.32 -4.88 -3.91
N ALA A 40 5.32 -4.24 -5.07
CA ALA A 40 6.32 -4.45 -6.11
C ALA A 40 7.72 -4.05 -5.64
N ILE A 41 7.85 -2.94 -4.93
CA ILE A 41 9.11 -2.49 -4.32
C ILE A 41 9.62 -3.52 -3.31
N LEU A 42 8.78 -3.98 -2.39
CA LEU A 42 9.16 -4.99 -1.40
C LEU A 42 9.63 -6.31 -2.05
N MET A 43 8.98 -6.72 -3.14
CA MET A 43 9.39 -7.92 -3.87
C MET A 43 10.71 -7.71 -4.63
N ALA A 44 10.94 -6.52 -5.19
CA ALA A 44 12.22 -6.17 -5.82
C ALA A 44 13.37 -6.14 -4.80
N GLU A 45 13.15 -5.58 -3.61
CA GLU A 45 14.12 -5.60 -2.51
C GLU A 45 14.44 -7.03 -2.06
N LYS A 46 13.42 -7.89 -1.91
CA LYS A 46 13.63 -9.31 -1.60
C LYS A 46 14.40 -10.04 -2.68
N ALA A 47 14.11 -9.76 -3.96
CA ALA A 47 14.85 -10.34 -5.08
C ALA A 47 16.31 -9.88 -5.09
N ALA A 48 16.58 -8.59 -4.85
CA ALA A 48 17.92 -8.05 -4.73
C ALA A 48 18.70 -8.65 -3.53
N ALA A 49 18.03 -8.80 -2.38
CA ALA A 49 18.60 -9.46 -1.21
C ALA A 49 18.92 -10.94 -1.48
N ARG A 50 18.08 -11.64 -2.25
CA ARG A 50 18.36 -13.02 -2.68
C ARG A 50 19.55 -13.08 -3.63
N ALA A 51 19.61 -12.21 -4.63
CA ALA A 51 20.70 -12.17 -5.60
C ALA A 51 22.06 -11.83 -4.94
N THR A 52 22.08 -10.92 -3.97
CA THR A 52 23.30 -10.61 -3.19
C THR A 52 23.72 -11.77 -2.31
N ARG A 53 22.76 -12.50 -1.71
CA ARG A 53 23.04 -13.71 -0.92
C ARG A 53 23.61 -14.83 -1.80
N GLU A 54 23.03 -15.11 -2.96
CA GLU A 54 23.55 -16.11 -3.91
C GLU A 54 24.97 -15.76 -4.38
N LYS A 55 25.25 -14.48 -4.68
CA LYS A 55 26.62 -14.01 -5.00
C LYS A 55 27.60 -14.18 -3.84
N ARG A 56 27.14 -14.07 -2.58
CA ARG A 56 27.99 -14.25 -1.39
C ARG A 56 28.39 -15.71 -1.17
N TYR A 57 27.53 -16.67 -1.55
CA TYR A 57 27.84 -18.11 -1.46
C TYR A 57 28.61 -18.66 -2.67
N ALA A 58 28.71 -17.89 -3.75
CA ALA A 58 29.51 -18.24 -4.94
C ALA A 58 30.98 -17.78 -4.85
N ARG A 59 31.44 -17.31 -3.67
CA ARG A 59 32.82 -16.88 -3.42
C ARG A 59 33.61 -17.94 -2.67
#